data_AF-A0A6F8YXI5-F1
#
_entry.id   AF-A0A6F8YXI5-F1
#
_cell.length_a   1.000
_cell.length_b   1.000
_cell.length_c   1.000
_cell.angle_alpha   90.00
_cell.angle_beta   90.00
_cell.angle_gamma   90.00
#
_symmetry.space_group_name_H-M   'P 1'
#
loop_
_entity.id
_entity.type
_entity.pdbx_description
1 polymer ?
#
loop_
_entity_poly.entity_id
_entity_poly.type
_entity_poly.pdbx_seq_one_letter_code
_entity_poly.pdbx_strand_id
1 'polypeptide(L)'
;MRPRTGMALAAVLTLATGLAVVAAAQASAATGCRVAYTVNQWPGGFTANVAVTNLGDPINGWRLEWSFANGQTVAQGWNGVFSQSGARVTVANQSYNGGLGTNATVTPGFNGTWNGTNSAPTAFTLNGVACTGSTTPGNPTPTTGSPTTPPPTTPPPGGVAWQSSDQWGTWTNGGYTLYNNIWGSGAGSQTIWANSYSNWGVTANHPNTGGVKSYPNATRNVNRNLSALRTLTSSFNVTVPGGGAYATTYDIWANNHAYEIMLWMNKTGPVGPLGSLQTMASVGGHTWQVYRGSNGANEVFSFIRTSNTNAGSVDVLAVMNWIRAQGWYGDVLIGDVQLGYEITSSAGGLNFTTNSYSVSFS
;
A
#
# COMPACT_ATOMS: atom_id res chain seq x y z
N MET A 1 5.50 87.63 -33.86
CA MET A 1 4.37 87.86 -32.93
C MET A 1 3.89 86.52 -32.37
N ARG A 2 3.24 86.51 -31.20
CA ARG A 2 2.36 85.43 -30.66
C ARG A 2 0.88 85.84 -30.90
N PRO A 3 -0.16 85.02 -30.62
CA PRO A 3 -0.24 83.63 -30.13
C PRO A 3 -0.77 82.68 -31.26
N ARG A 4 -1.60 81.62 -31.19
CA ARG A 4 -2.47 80.97 -30.16
C ARG A 4 -2.54 79.41 -30.31
N THR A 5 -2.45 78.76 -29.16
CA THR A 5 -3.13 77.52 -28.67
C THR A 5 -4.06 76.65 -29.55
N GLY A 6 -3.88 75.33 -29.44
CA GLY A 6 -4.88 74.26 -29.67
C GLY A 6 -4.24 73.00 -30.29
N MET A 7 -4.54 71.75 -29.90
CA MET A 7 -5.29 71.20 -28.75
C MET A 7 -4.74 69.77 -28.47
N ALA A 8 -4.89 69.24 -27.25
CA ALA A 8 -4.17 68.01 -26.83
C ALA A 8 -4.91 66.70 -27.16
N LEU A 9 -4.15 65.65 -27.51
CA LEU A 9 -4.58 64.25 -27.47
C LEU A 9 -3.34 63.34 -27.31
N ALA A 10 -3.11 62.83 -26.09
CA ALA A 10 -1.97 61.98 -25.78
C ALA A 10 -2.36 60.49 -25.90
N ALA A 11 -2.01 59.86 -27.02
CA ALA A 11 -2.20 58.43 -27.23
C ALA A 11 -1.13 57.62 -26.48
N VAL A 12 -1.39 57.31 -25.20
CA VAL A 12 -0.52 56.47 -24.37
C VAL A 12 -0.67 55.00 -24.79
N LEU A 13 0.15 54.57 -25.76
CA LEU A 13 0.16 53.19 -26.25
C LEU A 13 1.09 52.33 -25.38
N THR A 14 0.61 51.86 -24.23
CA THR A 14 1.36 50.91 -23.39
C THR A 14 1.49 49.55 -24.07
N LEU A 15 2.64 49.29 -24.70
CA LEU A 15 3.06 47.94 -25.05
C LEU A 15 3.38 47.18 -23.75
N ALA A 16 2.36 46.50 -23.20
CA ALA A 16 2.56 45.52 -22.15
C ALA A 16 3.20 44.26 -22.77
N THR A 17 4.52 44.23 -22.85
CA THR A 17 5.28 43.02 -23.19
C THR A 17 5.12 42.00 -22.07
N GLY A 18 4.07 41.19 -22.17
CA GLY A 18 3.78 40.11 -21.24
C GLY A 18 4.91 39.08 -21.25
N LEU A 19 5.84 39.21 -20.30
CA LEU A 19 6.76 38.15 -19.94
C LEU A 19 5.94 37.00 -19.35
N ALA A 20 5.48 36.12 -20.24
CA ALA A 20 4.94 34.82 -19.87
C ALA A 20 6.09 34.04 -19.21
N VAL A 21 6.15 34.11 -17.87
CA VAL A 21 7.00 33.23 -17.09
C VAL A 21 6.46 31.82 -17.30
N VAL A 22 7.06 31.11 -18.25
CA VAL A 22 6.84 29.68 -18.43
C VAL A 22 7.41 29.03 -17.18
N ALA A 23 6.55 28.88 -16.17
CA ALA A 23 6.80 27.98 -15.06
C ALA A 23 6.93 26.60 -15.68
N ALA A 24 8.17 26.18 -15.91
CA ALA A 24 8.47 24.82 -16.33
C ALA A 24 7.89 23.90 -15.26
N ALA A 25 6.79 23.23 -15.62
CA ALA A 25 6.24 22.17 -14.78
C ALA A 25 7.38 21.17 -14.57
N GLN A 26 7.91 21.11 -13.34
CA GLN A 26 8.91 20.12 -13.01
C GLN A 26 8.29 18.77 -13.33
N ALA A 27 8.91 18.02 -14.25
CA ALA A 27 8.37 16.75 -14.70
C ALA A 27 8.16 15.88 -13.46
N SER A 28 6.90 15.53 -13.18
CA SER A 28 6.54 14.88 -11.92
C SER A 28 7.02 13.43 -11.96
N ALA A 29 8.27 13.25 -11.54
CA ALA A 29 8.93 11.98 -11.28
C ALA A 29 7.99 10.96 -10.65
N ALA A 30 8.18 9.68 -10.97
CA ALA A 30 7.38 8.56 -10.48
C ALA A 30 7.66 8.30 -9.00
N THR A 31 7.27 9.23 -8.12
CA THR A 31 7.81 9.39 -6.77
C THR A 31 7.16 8.43 -5.78
N GLY A 32 7.62 7.17 -5.79
CA GLY A 32 7.37 6.22 -4.71
C GLY A 32 8.44 6.32 -3.63
N CYS A 33 8.06 6.07 -2.38
CA CYS A 33 9.03 5.86 -1.29
C CYS A 33 8.53 4.82 -0.30
N ARG A 34 9.48 4.14 0.34
CA ARG A 34 9.24 3.14 1.40
C ARG A 34 9.92 3.58 2.68
N VAL A 35 9.21 3.50 3.80
CA VAL A 35 9.76 3.83 5.12
C VAL A 35 9.70 2.62 6.03
N ALA A 36 10.82 2.31 6.69
CA ALA A 36 10.89 1.38 7.81
C ALA A 36 11.24 2.15 9.08
N TYR A 37 10.27 2.24 10.00
CA TYR A 37 10.40 2.92 11.28
C TYR A 37 10.64 1.90 12.39
N THR A 38 11.77 2.01 13.09
CA THR A 38 12.19 1.08 14.15
C THR A 38 12.39 1.82 15.45
N VAL A 39 12.06 1.18 16.59
CA VAL A 39 12.07 1.80 17.92
C VAL A 39 12.81 0.91 18.92
N ASN A 40 13.66 1.52 19.74
CA ASN A 40 14.11 0.99 21.02
C ASN A 40 13.62 1.95 22.12
N GLN A 41 12.92 1.48 23.16
CA GLN A 41 12.25 2.35 24.12
C GLN A 41 12.43 1.93 25.58
N TRP A 42 12.29 2.91 26.46
CA TRP A 42 12.37 2.81 27.92
C TRP A 42 11.30 3.71 28.55
N PRO A 43 11.04 3.65 29.87
CA PRO A 43 10.05 4.51 30.51
C PRO A 43 10.31 6.01 30.23
N GLY A 44 9.35 6.68 29.59
CA GLY A 44 9.39 8.10 29.25
C GLY A 44 10.24 8.48 28.02
N GLY A 45 11.00 7.57 27.41
CA GLY A 45 11.88 7.89 26.28
C GLY A 45 12.07 6.77 25.26
N PHE A 46 12.58 7.14 24.08
CA PHE A 46 12.88 6.19 23.01
C PHE A 46 13.94 6.72 22.05
N THR A 47 14.63 5.79 21.39
CA THR A 47 15.39 6.01 20.17
C THR A 47 14.59 5.44 19.00
N ALA A 48 14.51 6.17 17.89
CA ALA A 48 13.97 5.65 16.64
C ALA A 48 14.94 5.86 15.47
N ASN A 49 14.98 4.88 14.55
CA ASN A 49 15.65 5.00 13.26
C ASN A 49 14.61 4.86 12.15
N VAL A 50 14.67 5.77 11.17
CA VAL A 50 13.67 5.92 10.11
C VAL A 50 14.36 5.73 8.76
N ALA A 51 14.43 4.50 8.28
CA ALA A 51 15.07 4.18 7.00
C ALA A 51 14.09 4.51 5.87
N VAL A 52 14.48 5.43 4.98
CA VAL A 52 13.68 5.94 3.86
C VAL A 52 14.36 5.54 2.57
N THR A 53 13.72 4.64 1.81
CA THR A 53 14.14 4.27 0.46
C THR A 53 13.37 5.12 -0.55
N ASN A 54 14.06 5.86 -1.41
CA ASN A 54 13.44 6.43 -2.60
C ASN A 54 13.27 5.30 -3.62
N LEU A 55 12.05 5.09 -4.12
CA LEU A 55 11.76 4.10 -5.16
C LEU A 55 11.62 4.76 -6.53
N GLY A 56 11.35 6.07 -6.57
CA GLY A 56 11.20 6.86 -7.79
C GLY A 56 12.52 7.38 -8.37
N ASP A 57 12.41 8.36 -9.26
CA ASP A 57 13.57 8.99 -9.90
C ASP A 57 14.51 9.67 -8.86
N PRO A 58 15.81 9.83 -9.16
CA PRO A 58 16.77 10.40 -8.21
C PRO A 58 16.42 11.82 -7.75
N ILE A 59 16.34 12.03 -6.43
CA ILE A 59 16.09 13.35 -5.84
C ILE A 59 17.37 13.97 -5.28
N ASN A 60 17.52 15.29 -5.45
CA ASN A 60 18.62 16.08 -4.91
C ASN A 60 18.09 17.04 -3.85
N GLY A 61 17.99 16.54 -2.62
CA GLY A 61 17.30 17.14 -1.50
C GLY A 61 16.09 16.30 -1.10
N TRP A 62 15.99 15.98 0.19
CA TRP A 62 14.87 15.22 0.74
C TRP A 62 14.32 15.85 2.02
N ARG A 63 13.01 15.80 2.16
CA ARG A 63 12.26 16.25 3.34
C ARG A 63 11.24 15.18 3.71
N LEU A 64 11.49 14.47 4.81
CA LEU A 64 10.57 13.48 5.37
C LEU A 64 9.61 14.15 6.34
N GLU A 65 8.32 13.84 6.28
CA GLU A 65 7.30 14.35 7.20
C GLU A 65 6.42 13.23 7.73
N TRP A 66 6.01 13.31 9.01
CA TRP A 66 5.02 12.43 9.63
C TRP A 66 4.33 13.13 10.81
N SER A 67 3.32 12.47 11.40
CA SER A 67 2.69 12.91 12.65
C SER A 67 2.75 11.83 13.73
N PHE A 68 3.02 12.23 14.96
CA PHE A 68 2.98 11.37 16.14
C PHE A 68 1.55 11.20 16.69
N ALA A 69 1.19 9.99 17.10
CA ALA A 69 -0.16 9.65 17.52
C ALA A 69 -0.45 9.90 19.02
N ASN A 70 0.58 9.98 19.86
CA ASN A 70 0.46 9.97 21.32
C ASN A 70 1.23 11.13 22.00
N GLY A 71 1.36 12.27 21.31
CA GLY A 71 2.04 13.45 21.86
C GLY A 71 3.55 13.27 22.06
N GLN A 72 4.17 12.31 21.37
CA GLN A 72 5.61 12.11 21.44
C GLN A 72 6.37 13.35 20.92
N THR A 73 7.55 13.61 21.47
CA THR A 73 8.38 14.77 21.08
C THR A 73 9.80 14.35 20.73
N VAL A 74 10.35 14.89 19.63
CA VAL A 74 11.77 14.76 19.28
C VAL A 74 12.61 15.61 20.23
N ALA A 75 13.59 15.02 20.90
CA ALA A 75 14.53 15.71 21.77
C ALA A 75 15.87 16.02 21.07
N GLN A 76 16.37 15.08 20.25
CA GLN A 76 17.62 15.23 19.50
C GLN A 76 17.60 14.32 18.27
N GLY A 77 17.95 14.83 17.09
CA GLY A 77 18.08 14.03 15.86
C GLY A 77 19.49 14.04 15.26
N TRP A 78 19.76 13.09 14.37
CA TRP A 78 21.00 12.95 13.58
C TRP A 78 20.70 12.44 12.17
N ASN A 79 21.66 12.60 11.25
CA ASN A 79 21.52 12.30 9.81
C ASN A 79 20.37 13.04 9.08
N GLY A 80 19.76 14.04 9.74
CA GLY A 80 18.76 14.95 9.20
C GLY A 80 18.67 16.20 10.08
N VAL A 81 17.98 17.23 9.60
CA VAL A 81 17.65 18.46 10.34
C VAL A 81 16.20 18.34 10.80
N PHE A 82 16.01 18.06 12.09
CA PHE A 82 14.70 17.79 12.67
C PHE A 82 14.01 19.08 13.14
N SER A 83 12.70 19.15 12.92
CA SER A 83 11.80 20.18 13.44
C SER A 83 10.44 19.55 13.79
N GLN A 84 9.75 20.06 14.80
CA GLN A 84 8.44 19.57 15.21
C GLN A 84 7.51 20.74 15.58
N SER A 85 6.24 20.64 15.19
CA SER A 85 5.18 21.56 15.61
C SER A 85 3.93 20.76 15.94
N GLY A 86 3.51 20.80 17.21
CA GLY A 86 2.49 19.88 17.74
C GLY A 86 2.89 18.42 17.48
N ALA A 87 1.98 17.66 16.86
CA ALA A 87 2.24 16.27 16.47
C ALA A 87 3.11 16.11 15.21
N ARG A 88 3.22 17.13 14.34
CA ARG A 88 3.87 16.99 13.02
C ARG A 88 5.39 17.18 13.14
N VAL A 89 6.14 16.18 12.69
CA VAL A 89 7.60 16.23 12.54
C VAL A 89 7.95 16.48 11.08
N THR A 90 9.03 17.22 10.84
CA THR A 90 9.61 17.47 9.53
C THR A 90 11.13 17.36 9.64
N VAL A 91 11.72 16.49 8.82
CA VAL A 91 13.16 16.20 8.79
C VAL A 91 13.68 16.49 7.40
N ALA A 92 14.53 17.53 7.26
CA ALA A 92 15.23 17.80 6.02
C ALA A 92 16.58 17.07 5.97
N ASN A 93 17.15 16.90 4.77
CA ASN A 93 18.50 16.41 4.62
C ASN A 93 19.56 17.34 5.26
N GLN A 94 20.67 16.74 5.67
CA GLN A 94 21.91 17.47 5.96
C GLN A 94 22.61 17.87 4.64
N SER A 95 23.56 18.80 4.70
CA SER A 95 24.31 19.28 3.53
C SER A 95 25.05 18.17 2.76
N TYR A 96 25.44 17.09 3.45
CA TYR A 96 26.22 15.98 2.89
C TYR A 96 25.38 14.77 2.42
N ASN A 97 24.07 14.71 2.70
CA ASN A 97 23.24 13.53 2.39
C ASN A 97 21.94 13.85 1.65
N GLY A 98 21.88 14.97 0.92
CA GLY A 98 20.69 15.34 0.13
C GLY A 98 20.42 14.48 -1.10
N GLY A 99 21.46 13.92 -1.72
CA GLY A 99 21.30 13.04 -2.90
C GLY A 99 20.73 11.67 -2.52
N LEU A 100 19.56 11.33 -3.07
CA LEU A 100 18.88 10.06 -2.83
C LEU A 100 18.39 9.47 -4.17
N GLY A 101 19.23 8.65 -4.78
CA GLY A 101 18.95 7.96 -6.03
C GLY A 101 17.82 6.92 -5.93
N THR A 102 17.37 6.40 -7.07
CA THR A 102 16.42 5.29 -7.14
C THR A 102 16.97 4.07 -6.40
N ASN A 103 16.14 3.47 -5.53
CA ASN A 103 16.46 2.42 -4.57
C ASN A 103 17.56 2.75 -3.53
N ALA A 104 18.09 3.99 -3.51
CA ALA A 104 18.98 4.43 -2.44
C ALA A 104 18.18 4.69 -1.15
N THR A 105 18.84 4.49 0.00
CA THR A 105 18.23 4.63 1.32
C THR A 105 19.02 5.57 2.21
N VAL A 106 18.34 6.47 2.93
CA VAL A 106 18.88 7.26 4.03
C VAL A 106 18.20 6.89 5.34
N THR A 107 18.96 6.93 6.44
CA THR A 107 18.45 6.60 7.78
C THR A 107 18.72 7.74 8.75
N PRO A 108 17.90 8.81 8.73
CA PRO A 108 17.76 9.71 9.88
C PRO A 108 17.33 8.92 11.13
N GLY A 109 17.85 9.34 12.29
CA GLY A 109 17.49 8.76 13.59
C GLY A 109 17.39 9.85 14.65
N PHE A 110 16.70 9.56 15.73
CA PHE A 110 16.48 10.52 16.82
C PHE A 110 16.18 9.85 18.16
N ASN A 111 16.44 10.60 19.23
CA ASN A 111 15.91 10.35 20.56
C ASN A 111 14.69 11.25 20.79
N GLY A 112 13.66 10.70 21.43
CA GLY A 112 12.43 11.41 21.79
C GLY A 112 11.85 10.97 23.13
N THR A 113 10.82 11.68 23.58
CA THR A 113 10.07 11.37 24.80
C THR A 113 8.62 11.02 24.50
N TRP A 114 8.00 10.23 25.37
CA TRP A 114 6.60 9.79 25.27
C TRP A 114 5.96 9.73 26.65
N ASN A 115 4.63 9.77 26.72
CA ASN A 115 3.87 9.59 27.96
C ASN A 115 2.63 8.72 27.70
N GLY A 116 2.39 7.72 28.54
CA GLY A 116 1.33 6.73 28.38
C GLY A 116 1.59 5.71 27.25
N THR A 117 1.65 6.16 26.00
CA THR A 117 1.73 5.31 24.80
C THR A 117 2.78 5.84 23.81
N ASN A 118 3.41 4.95 23.05
CA ASN A 118 4.39 5.29 22.01
C ASN A 118 4.12 4.51 20.71
N SER A 119 2.97 4.74 20.07
CA SER A 119 2.66 4.12 18.78
C SER A 119 3.54 4.71 17.68
N ALA A 120 4.08 3.85 16.82
CA ALA A 120 4.84 4.26 15.64
C ALA A 120 3.96 5.07 14.65
N PRO A 121 4.53 6.03 13.91
CA PRO A 121 3.81 6.71 12.84
C PRO A 121 3.47 5.72 11.72
N THR A 122 2.24 5.78 11.20
CA THR A 122 1.72 4.89 10.15
C THR A 122 1.78 5.51 8.75
N ALA A 123 2.00 6.82 8.65
CA ALA A 123 2.04 7.55 7.38
C ALA A 123 3.24 8.51 7.36
N PHE A 124 3.94 8.53 6.22
CA PHE A 124 5.08 9.38 5.94
C PHE A 124 4.93 10.04 4.56
N THR A 125 5.48 11.23 4.37
CA THR A 125 5.69 11.82 3.04
C THR A 125 7.15 12.17 2.80
N LEU A 126 7.61 12.01 1.55
CA LEU A 126 8.93 12.41 1.08
C LEU A 126 8.77 13.54 0.06
N ASN A 127 9.35 14.71 0.34
CA ASN A 127 9.18 15.96 -0.40
C ASN A 127 7.71 16.43 -0.56
N GLY A 128 6.77 15.81 0.18
CA GLY A 128 5.32 16.06 0.10
C GLY A 128 4.53 14.94 -0.60
N VAL A 129 5.19 13.94 -1.20
CA VAL A 129 4.53 12.77 -1.80
C VAL A 129 4.45 11.64 -0.77
N ALA A 130 3.32 10.96 -0.67
CA ALA A 130 3.11 9.89 0.31
C ALA A 130 4.00 8.66 0.05
N CYS A 131 4.61 8.10 1.10
CA CYS A 131 5.39 6.88 1.02
C CYS A 131 4.49 5.63 1.09
N THR A 132 3.98 5.23 -0.08
CA THR A 132 3.10 4.07 -0.29
C THR A 132 3.83 2.73 -0.37
N GLY A 133 5.17 2.71 -0.40
CA GLY A 133 5.96 1.50 -0.59
C GLY A 133 6.14 1.05 -2.05
N SER A 134 5.59 1.79 -3.02
CA SER A 134 5.69 1.50 -4.46
C SER A 134 5.72 2.77 -5.32
N THR A 135 6.20 2.69 -6.56
CA THR A 135 6.16 3.79 -7.55
C THR A 135 4.92 3.72 -8.44
N THR A 136 4.34 4.88 -8.76
CA THR A 136 3.36 5.02 -9.84
C THR A 136 3.81 6.15 -10.79
N PRO A 137 3.96 5.89 -12.10
CA PRO A 137 4.16 6.95 -13.09
C PRO A 137 3.00 7.95 -13.07
N GLY A 138 3.31 9.24 -12.92
CA GLY A 138 2.34 10.24 -12.49
C GLY A 138 1.45 10.84 -13.58
N ASN A 139 0.28 11.32 -13.17
CA ASN A 139 -0.48 12.38 -13.84
C ASN A 139 -1.03 13.35 -12.77
N PRO A 140 -0.83 14.68 -12.89
CA PRO A 140 -1.21 15.62 -11.83
C PRO A 140 -2.69 16.01 -11.88
N THR A 141 -3.37 15.92 -10.74
CA THR A 141 -4.74 16.43 -10.51
C THR A 141 -4.91 16.81 -9.02
N PRO A 142 -5.92 17.62 -8.60
CA PRO A 142 -5.65 18.73 -7.69
C PRO A 142 -5.84 18.43 -6.20
N THR A 143 -5.32 19.33 -5.37
CA THR A 143 -5.50 19.33 -3.91
C THR A 143 -6.93 19.64 -3.49
N THR A 144 -7.62 18.67 -2.90
CA THR A 144 -8.72 18.86 -1.94
C THR A 144 -8.43 18.09 -0.66
N GLY A 145 -8.97 18.55 0.48
CA GLY A 145 -8.46 18.21 1.81
C GLY A 145 -8.58 16.74 2.22
N SER A 146 -7.56 16.24 2.92
CA SER A 146 -7.60 14.94 3.62
C SER A 146 -8.52 15.02 4.85
N PRO A 147 -9.46 14.07 5.07
CA PRO A 147 -10.30 14.07 6.27
C PRO A 147 -9.57 13.43 7.46
N THR A 148 -9.14 14.24 8.43
CA THR A 148 -8.62 13.73 9.71
C THR A 148 -9.77 13.39 10.66
N THR A 149 -10.17 12.12 10.71
CA THR A 149 -11.09 11.60 11.73
C THR A 149 -10.52 10.30 12.31
N PRO A 150 -10.50 10.11 13.65
CA PRO A 150 -10.14 8.82 14.24
C PRO A 150 -11.11 7.71 13.81
N PRO A 151 -10.69 6.43 13.81
CA PRO A 151 -11.60 5.30 13.57
C PRO A 151 -12.78 5.33 14.55
N PRO A 152 -14.04 5.16 14.10
CA PRO A 152 -15.18 5.13 14.99
C PRO A 152 -15.09 3.96 15.98
N THR A 153 -15.14 4.26 17.28
CA THR A 153 -15.36 3.26 18.34
C THR A 153 -16.84 2.90 18.51
N THR A 154 -17.71 3.50 17.69
CA THR A 154 -19.15 3.25 17.64
C THR A 154 -19.46 2.47 16.35
N PRO A 155 -20.24 1.36 16.41
CA PRO A 155 -20.64 0.64 15.21
C PRO A 155 -21.31 1.55 14.17
N PRO A 156 -21.01 1.41 12.86
CA PRO A 156 -21.67 2.19 11.83
C PRO A 156 -23.21 2.05 11.86
N PRO A 157 -23.97 3.12 11.55
CA PRO A 157 -25.42 3.05 11.38
C PRO A 157 -25.78 2.11 10.22
N GLY A 158 -26.05 0.84 10.54
CA GLY A 158 -26.17 -0.25 9.57
C GLY A 158 -25.95 -1.65 10.16
N GLY A 159 -25.30 -1.76 11.33
CA GLY A 159 -25.27 -3.00 12.12
C GLY A 159 -24.06 -3.93 11.90
N VAL A 160 -23.06 -3.49 11.13
CA VAL A 160 -21.74 -4.15 11.07
C VAL A 160 -20.81 -3.64 12.18
N ALA A 161 -19.72 -4.34 12.47
CA ALA A 161 -18.74 -3.91 13.48
C ALA A 161 -17.82 -2.77 12.97
N TRP A 162 -17.48 -2.77 11.68
CA TRP A 162 -16.69 -1.75 11.02
C TRP A 162 -17.06 -1.61 9.53
N GLN A 163 -16.85 -0.43 8.95
CA GLN A 163 -16.91 -0.21 7.51
C GLN A 163 -15.97 0.96 7.10
N SER A 164 -15.51 0.97 5.86
CA SER A 164 -14.77 2.11 5.28
C SER A 164 -14.93 2.17 3.76
N SER A 165 -15.06 3.38 3.23
CA SER A 165 -14.93 3.67 1.78
C SER A 165 -13.56 4.28 1.43
N ASP A 166 -12.68 4.46 2.41
CA ASP A 166 -11.39 5.12 2.23
C ASP A 166 -10.42 4.21 1.48
N GLN A 167 -9.61 4.79 0.60
CA GLN A 167 -8.68 4.08 -0.29
C GLN A 167 -7.71 3.11 0.42
N TRP A 168 -7.46 3.38 1.71
CA TRP A 168 -6.53 2.66 2.58
C TRP A 168 -7.15 2.39 3.96
N GLY A 169 -8.49 2.27 4.03
CA GLY A 169 -9.18 2.00 5.29
C GLY A 169 -8.74 0.67 5.91
N THR A 170 -8.32 0.69 7.18
CA THR A 170 -7.82 -0.49 7.90
C THR A 170 -8.58 -0.77 9.19
N TRP A 171 -8.63 -2.04 9.58
CA TRP A 171 -9.23 -2.47 10.87
C TRP A 171 -8.56 -3.74 11.41
N THR A 172 -8.23 -3.74 12.70
CA THR A 172 -7.57 -4.88 13.35
C THR A 172 -8.55 -5.69 14.21
N ASN A 173 -8.60 -7.01 13.99
CA ASN A 173 -9.52 -7.89 14.69
C ASN A 173 -8.95 -9.32 14.81
N GLY A 174 -9.02 -9.96 15.98
CA GLY A 174 -8.60 -11.37 16.17
C GLY A 174 -7.14 -11.71 15.86
N GLY A 175 -6.25 -10.71 15.79
CA GLY A 175 -4.87 -10.89 15.31
C GLY A 175 -4.74 -10.93 13.78
N TYR A 176 -5.67 -10.29 13.07
CA TYR A 176 -5.63 -10.01 11.63
C TYR A 176 -5.81 -8.51 11.42
N THR A 177 -5.44 -8.03 10.23
CA THR A 177 -5.75 -6.67 9.76
C THR A 177 -6.52 -6.77 8.45
N LEU A 178 -7.69 -6.13 8.37
CA LEU A 178 -8.41 -5.94 7.10
C LEU A 178 -7.93 -4.65 6.45
N TYR A 179 -7.91 -4.65 5.12
CA TYR A 179 -7.51 -3.52 4.30
C TYR A 179 -8.52 -3.28 3.17
N ASN A 180 -8.89 -2.02 2.93
CA ASN A 180 -9.68 -1.58 1.76
C ASN A 180 -8.77 -1.17 0.58
N ASN A 181 -7.65 -1.87 0.34
CA ASN A 181 -6.58 -1.40 -0.55
C ASN A 181 -7.06 -1.17 -1.99
N ILE A 182 -7.21 0.09 -2.41
CA ILE A 182 -7.62 0.50 -3.77
C ILE A 182 -6.45 1.25 -4.42
N TRP A 183 -5.60 0.50 -5.11
CA TRP A 183 -4.28 0.96 -5.56
C TRP A 183 -4.16 1.20 -7.08
N GLY A 184 -5.04 0.61 -7.88
CA GLY A 184 -4.90 0.60 -9.33
C GLY A 184 -5.53 1.80 -10.04
N SER A 185 -4.91 2.23 -11.14
CA SER A 185 -5.36 3.39 -11.92
C SER A 185 -6.77 3.18 -12.49
N GLY A 186 -7.60 4.22 -12.44
CA GLY A 186 -8.99 4.15 -12.91
C GLY A 186 -9.93 3.33 -12.01
N ALA A 187 -9.58 3.12 -10.73
CA ALA A 187 -10.50 2.51 -9.77
C ALA A 187 -11.79 3.36 -9.60
N GLY A 188 -12.95 2.70 -9.70
CA GLY A 188 -14.23 3.27 -9.26
C GLY A 188 -14.43 3.14 -7.75
N SER A 189 -15.61 3.50 -7.24
CA SER A 189 -15.89 3.44 -5.79
C SER A 189 -15.84 2.02 -5.22
N GLN A 190 -15.37 1.89 -3.98
CA GLN A 190 -15.39 0.63 -3.24
C GLN A 190 -15.51 0.89 -1.72
N THR A 191 -16.36 0.08 -1.06
CA THR A 191 -16.60 0.12 0.39
C THR A 191 -16.44 -1.27 0.98
N ILE A 192 -15.53 -1.42 1.95
CA ILE A 192 -15.39 -2.64 2.76
C ILE A 192 -16.28 -2.54 4.01
N TRP A 193 -16.76 -3.68 4.49
CA TRP A 193 -17.49 -3.83 5.76
C TRP A 193 -17.02 -5.10 6.48
N ALA A 194 -17.13 -5.14 7.80
CA ALA A 194 -16.72 -6.30 8.60
C ALA A 194 -17.55 -6.48 9.87
N ASN A 195 -17.83 -7.74 10.19
CA ASN A 195 -18.32 -8.19 11.50
C ASN A 195 -17.18 -8.77 12.34
N SER A 196 -16.20 -9.41 11.69
CA SER A 196 -14.93 -9.85 12.27
C SER A 196 -13.87 -10.01 11.17
N TYR A 197 -12.63 -10.37 11.53
CA TYR A 197 -11.62 -10.79 10.53
C TYR A 197 -12.07 -11.99 9.67
N SER A 198 -12.97 -12.82 10.18
CA SER A 198 -13.43 -14.03 9.52
C SER A 198 -14.69 -13.79 8.69
N ASN A 199 -15.49 -12.76 9.05
CA ASN A 199 -16.75 -12.44 8.39
C ASN A 199 -16.76 -10.95 7.98
N TRP A 200 -16.52 -10.71 6.69
CA TRP A 200 -16.37 -9.39 6.10
C TRP A 200 -16.73 -9.41 4.62
N GLY A 201 -16.86 -8.26 3.98
CA GLY A 201 -17.12 -8.18 2.56
C GLY A 201 -16.87 -6.80 2.00
N VAL A 202 -17.06 -6.66 0.69
CA VAL A 202 -16.77 -5.46 -0.05
C VAL A 202 -17.76 -5.26 -1.20
N THR A 203 -18.27 -4.05 -1.33
CA THR A 203 -19.06 -3.59 -2.48
C THR A 203 -18.15 -2.73 -3.34
N ALA A 204 -17.87 -3.14 -4.58
CA ALA A 204 -16.98 -2.43 -5.49
C ALA A 204 -17.68 -2.15 -6.83
N ASN A 205 -17.55 -0.95 -7.37
CA ASN A 205 -18.05 -0.53 -8.68
C ASN A 205 -16.89 -0.04 -9.57
N HIS A 206 -15.92 -0.91 -9.85
CA HIS A 206 -14.77 -0.58 -10.67
C HIS A 206 -15.10 -0.70 -12.17
N PRO A 207 -14.72 0.29 -13.01
CA PRO A 207 -15.10 0.33 -14.42
C PRO A 207 -14.39 -0.77 -15.23
N ASN A 208 -15.06 -1.25 -16.28
CA ASN A 208 -14.59 -2.36 -17.11
C ASN A 208 -13.41 -1.97 -18.01
N THR A 209 -12.24 -1.93 -17.40
CA THR A 209 -10.95 -1.47 -17.94
C THR A 209 -9.85 -2.43 -17.48
N GLY A 210 -8.76 -2.56 -18.23
CA GLY A 210 -7.66 -3.46 -17.87
C GLY A 210 -6.96 -3.10 -16.55
N GLY A 211 -6.19 -4.06 -16.02
CA GLY A 211 -5.42 -3.92 -14.78
C GLY A 211 -6.27 -4.05 -13.50
N VAL A 212 -5.71 -4.67 -12.46
CA VAL A 212 -6.33 -4.76 -11.13
C VAL A 212 -6.47 -3.35 -10.55
N LYS A 213 -7.60 -3.08 -9.87
CA LYS A 213 -7.93 -1.79 -9.26
C LYS A 213 -7.78 -1.81 -7.74
N SER A 214 -8.02 -2.96 -7.12
CA SER A 214 -8.01 -3.12 -5.67
C SER A 214 -7.65 -4.55 -5.26
N TYR A 215 -7.14 -4.70 -4.05
CA TYR A 215 -7.02 -5.96 -3.33
C TYR A 215 -7.54 -5.82 -1.88
N PRO A 216 -8.86 -5.60 -1.69
CA PRO A 216 -9.48 -5.70 -0.38
C PRO A 216 -9.26 -7.10 0.19
N ASN A 217 -8.68 -7.18 1.39
CA ASN A 217 -8.24 -8.45 1.99
C ASN A 217 -8.31 -8.44 3.52
N ALA A 218 -8.19 -9.63 4.10
CA ALA A 218 -7.80 -9.84 5.49
C ALA A 218 -6.41 -10.50 5.55
N THR A 219 -5.49 -9.89 6.29
CA THR A 219 -4.09 -10.30 6.47
C THR A 219 -3.85 -10.93 7.84
N ARG A 220 -3.19 -12.08 7.88
CA ARG A 220 -2.57 -12.67 9.08
C ARG A 220 -1.05 -12.60 8.98
N ASN A 221 -0.40 -11.96 9.95
CA ASN A 221 1.05 -12.05 10.09
C ASN A 221 1.45 -13.37 10.77
N VAL A 222 2.46 -14.05 10.23
CA VAL A 222 3.03 -15.33 10.69
C VAL A 222 4.38 -15.10 11.34
N ASN A 223 5.28 -14.38 10.66
CA ASN A 223 6.63 -14.04 11.10
C ASN A 223 7.42 -15.26 11.61
N ARG A 224 7.59 -16.28 10.76
CA ARG A 224 8.36 -17.50 11.02
C ARG A 224 9.11 -17.95 9.79
N ASN A 225 10.32 -18.49 9.96
CA ASN A 225 11.03 -19.16 8.88
C ASN A 225 10.29 -20.44 8.47
N LEU A 226 10.31 -20.75 7.17
CA LEU A 226 9.72 -21.94 6.58
C LEU A 226 10.21 -23.24 7.26
N SER A 227 11.49 -23.32 7.62
CA SER A 227 12.08 -24.44 8.38
C SER A 227 11.60 -24.59 9.82
N ALA A 228 11.06 -23.52 10.42
CA ALA A 228 10.62 -23.51 11.81
C ALA A 228 9.13 -23.88 11.99
N LEU A 229 8.37 -23.90 10.89
CA LEU A 229 6.93 -24.21 10.89
C LEU A 229 6.69 -25.72 10.82
N ARG A 230 5.88 -26.23 11.74
CA ARG A 230 5.32 -27.58 11.74
C ARG A 230 3.99 -27.63 10.99
N THR A 231 3.22 -26.54 11.07
CA THR A 231 2.00 -26.33 10.27
C THR A 231 1.90 -24.88 9.81
N LEU A 232 1.34 -24.68 8.62
CA LEU A 232 0.76 -23.41 8.19
C LEU A 232 -0.38 -23.76 7.23
N THR A 233 -1.61 -23.68 7.71
CA THR A 233 -2.82 -24.03 6.96
C THR A 233 -3.80 -22.86 6.97
N SER A 234 -4.67 -22.81 5.96
CA SER A 234 -5.72 -21.80 5.86
C SER A 234 -7.04 -22.42 5.42
N SER A 235 -8.15 -21.88 5.89
CA SER A 235 -9.52 -22.25 5.52
C SER A 235 -10.30 -21.01 5.11
N PHE A 236 -11.19 -21.17 4.12
CA PHE A 236 -12.02 -20.07 3.61
C PHE A 236 -13.39 -20.54 3.10
N ASN A 237 -14.34 -19.61 3.13
CA ASN A 237 -15.63 -19.71 2.44
C ASN A 237 -16.04 -18.30 1.97
N VAL A 238 -16.33 -18.15 0.68
CA VAL A 238 -16.71 -16.88 0.05
C VAL A 238 -17.99 -16.98 -0.76
N THR A 239 -18.71 -15.88 -0.86
CA THR A 239 -19.77 -15.64 -1.85
C THR A 239 -19.29 -14.53 -2.78
N VAL A 240 -19.24 -14.80 -4.08
CA VAL A 240 -18.65 -13.91 -5.09
C VAL A 240 -19.57 -13.79 -6.31
N PRO A 241 -19.52 -12.68 -7.06
CA PRO A 241 -20.49 -12.38 -8.11
C PRO A 241 -20.23 -13.23 -9.37
N GLY A 242 -21.31 -13.64 -10.05
CA GLY A 242 -21.22 -14.47 -11.27
C GLY A 242 -20.68 -13.76 -12.53
N GLY A 243 -20.22 -12.50 -12.41
CA GLY A 243 -19.69 -11.68 -13.50
C GLY A 243 -18.71 -10.63 -12.99
N GLY A 244 -18.22 -9.77 -13.88
CA GLY A 244 -17.08 -8.88 -13.64
C GLY A 244 -15.76 -9.48 -14.11
N ALA A 245 -14.64 -8.92 -13.66
CA ALA A 245 -13.30 -9.46 -13.89
C ALA A 245 -12.51 -9.42 -12.56
N TYR A 246 -12.27 -10.57 -11.95
CA TYR A 246 -11.59 -10.67 -10.65
C TYR A 246 -11.04 -12.07 -10.36
N ALA A 247 -10.15 -12.17 -9.37
CA ALA A 247 -9.76 -13.43 -8.73
C ALA A 247 -10.03 -13.39 -7.22
N THR A 248 -10.54 -14.48 -6.63
CA THR A 248 -10.42 -14.68 -5.18
C THR A 248 -9.11 -15.38 -4.93
N THR A 249 -8.18 -14.71 -4.25
CA THR A 249 -6.82 -15.23 -4.11
C THR A 249 -6.27 -15.04 -2.71
N TYR A 250 -5.53 -16.05 -2.27
CA TYR A 250 -4.49 -15.86 -1.28
C TYR A 250 -3.38 -15.00 -1.87
N ASP A 251 -2.78 -14.17 -1.03
CA ASP A 251 -1.53 -13.47 -1.32
C ASP A 251 -0.60 -13.66 -0.11
N ILE A 252 0.61 -14.19 -0.34
CA ILE A 252 1.50 -14.66 0.72
C ILE A 252 2.89 -14.06 0.49
N TRP A 253 3.34 -13.27 1.46
CA TRP A 253 4.57 -12.50 1.37
C TRP A 253 5.69 -13.10 2.20
N ALA A 254 6.84 -13.31 1.58
CA ALA A 254 8.03 -13.85 2.25
C ALA A 254 9.29 -13.02 1.99
N ASN A 255 10.27 -13.13 2.89
CA ASN A 255 11.54 -12.38 2.90
C ASN A 255 11.36 -10.87 2.69
N ASN A 256 10.60 -10.20 3.57
CA ASN A 256 10.36 -8.75 3.50
C ASN A 256 9.80 -8.34 2.10
N HIS A 257 8.79 -9.08 1.64
CA HIS A 257 8.11 -8.90 0.35
C HIS A 257 8.95 -9.21 -0.91
N ALA A 258 10.16 -9.75 -0.79
CA ALA A 258 10.94 -10.18 -1.96
C ALA A 258 10.28 -11.31 -2.77
N TYR A 259 9.46 -12.14 -2.12
CA TYR A 259 8.68 -13.21 -2.76
C TYR A 259 7.18 -13.03 -2.50
N GLU A 260 6.40 -13.15 -3.58
CA GLU A 260 4.95 -13.01 -3.65
C GLU A 260 4.35 -14.35 -4.12
N ILE A 261 3.57 -15.03 -3.28
CA ILE A 261 3.00 -16.35 -3.58
C ILE A 261 1.48 -16.25 -3.61
N MET A 262 0.90 -16.17 -4.82
CA MET A 262 -0.54 -16.02 -5.01
C MET A 262 -1.21 -17.37 -5.25
N LEU A 263 -2.26 -17.71 -4.50
CA LEU A 263 -3.04 -18.94 -4.70
C LEU A 263 -4.49 -18.59 -5.10
N TRP A 264 -4.74 -18.60 -6.41
CA TRP A 264 -6.02 -18.20 -6.99
C TRP A 264 -7.04 -19.33 -6.85
N MET A 265 -7.99 -19.15 -5.94
CA MET A 265 -9.00 -20.16 -5.56
C MET A 265 -10.19 -20.20 -6.52
N ASN A 266 -10.60 -19.03 -7.00
CA ASN A 266 -11.48 -18.87 -8.15
C ASN A 266 -11.04 -17.67 -8.98
N LYS A 267 -11.47 -17.65 -10.25
CA LYS A 267 -11.42 -16.45 -11.10
C LYS A 267 -12.64 -16.34 -12.00
N THR A 268 -12.99 -15.11 -12.34
CA THR A 268 -14.15 -14.75 -13.16
C THR A 268 -13.74 -13.67 -14.16
N GLY A 269 -14.18 -13.80 -15.41
CA GLY A 269 -13.88 -12.83 -16.47
C GLY A 269 -12.43 -12.84 -16.97
N PRO A 270 -12.02 -11.81 -17.74
CA PRO A 270 -10.70 -11.71 -18.35
C PRO A 270 -9.63 -11.27 -17.34
N VAL A 271 -9.21 -12.19 -16.47
CA VAL A 271 -8.06 -12.03 -15.57
C VAL A 271 -7.05 -13.17 -15.76
N GLY A 272 -5.76 -12.86 -15.55
CA GLY A 272 -4.67 -13.82 -15.64
C GLY A 272 -3.51 -13.47 -14.71
N PRO A 273 -2.68 -14.46 -14.34
CA PRO A 273 -1.51 -14.27 -13.47
C PRO A 273 -0.42 -13.44 -14.14
N LEU A 274 0.52 -13.00 -13.31
CA LEU A 274 1.79 -12.46 -13.76
C LEU A 274 2.75 -13.58 -14.19
N GLY A 275 3.55 -13.32 -15.23
CA GLY A 275 4.64 -14.22 -15.66
C GLY A 275 4.21 -15.31 -16.64
N SER A 276 5.00 -16.38 -16.72
CA SER A 276 4.80 -17.49 -17.67
C SER A 276 4.53 -18.82 -16.97
N LEU A 277 3.75 -19.69 -17.62
CA LEU A 277 3.43 -21.03 -17.13
C LEU A 277 4.71 -21.88 -17.04
N GLN A 278 5.00 -22.41 -15.85
CA GLN A 278 6.15 -23.28 -15.60
C GLN A 278 5.75 -24.75 -15.66
N THR A 279 4.68 -25.15 -14.96
CA THR A 279 4.30 -26.56 -14.80
C THR A 279 2.87 -26.72 -14.28
N MET A 280 2.41 -27.97 -14.22
CA MET A 280 1.23 -28.40 -13.47
C MET A 280 1.70 -29.02 -12.13
N ALA A 281 1.08 -28.63 -11.01
CA ALA A 281 1.43 -29.17 -9.70
C ALA A 281 0.18 -29.60 -8.91
N SER A 282 0.27 -30.70 -8.16
CA SER A 282 -0.73 -31.12 -7.17
C SER A 282 -0.11 -31.02 -5.78
N VAL A 283 -0.48 -29.99 -5.03
CA VAL A 283 0.14 -29.60 -3.74
C VAL A 283 -0.85 -28.78 -2.91
N GLY A 284 -0.72 -28.79 -1.58
CA GLY A 284 -1.56 -27.98 -0.70
C GLY A 284 -3.02 -28.43 -0.62
N GLY A 285 -3.34 -29.64 -1.10
CA GLY A 285 -4.70 -30.16 -1.22
C GLY A 285 -5.39 -29.89 -2.57
N HIS A 286 -4.72 -29.24 -3.53
CA HIS A 286 -5.30 -28.82 -4.81
C HIS A 286 -4.37 -29.08 -6.00
N THR A 287 -4.89 -28.94 -7.21
CA THR A 287 -4.14 -28.98 -8.48
C THR A 287 -4.12 -27.62 -9.13
N TRP A 288 -2.95 -27.21 -9.63
CA TRP A 288 -2.65 -25.85 -10.07
C TRP A 288 -1.93 -25.84 -11.42
N GLN A 289 -2.22 -24.84 -12.24
CA GLN A 289 -1.27 -24.30 -13.21
C GLN A 289 -0.33 -23.35 -12.45
N VAL A 290 0.97 -23.60 -12.47
CA VAL A 290 1.97 -22.81 -11.72
C VAL A 290 2.68 -21.85 -12.67
N TYR A 291 2.53 -20.55 -12.42
CA TYR A 291 3.18 -19.47 -13.15
C TYR A 291 4.30 -18.85 -12.32
N ARG A 292 5.32 -18.30 -12.98
CA ARG A 292 6.45 -17.60 -12.35
C ARG A 292 6.80 -16.35 -13.17
N GLY A 293 7.11 -15.25 -12.49
CA GLY A 293 7.56 -14.01 -13.11
C GLY A 293 8.06 -13.00 -12.07
N SER A 294 8.09 -11.73 -12.44
CA SER A 294 8.38 -10.62 -11.52
C SER A 294 7.55 -9.39 -11.86
N ASN A 295 7.11 -8.66 -10.83
CA ASN A 295 6.47 -7.35 -10.99
C ASN A 295 7.47 -6.19 -11.16
N GLY A 296 8.78 -6.50 -11.21
CA GLY A 296 9.89 -5.54 -11.30
C GLY A 296 10.59 -5.27 -9.96
N ALA A 297 9.93 -5.50 -8.83
CA ALA A 297 10.49 -5.39 -7.49
C ALA A 297 10.57 -6.76 -6.76
N ASN A 298 9.56 -7.60 -6.94
CA ASN A 298 9.39 -8.88 -6.25
C ASN A 298 9.38 -10.02 -7.27
N GLU A 299 9.74 -11.23 -6.84
CA GLU A 299 9.54 -12.45 -7.62
C GLU A 299 8.20 -13.10 -7.27
N VAL A 300 7.38 -13.37 -8.29
CA VAL A 300 5.96 -13.73 -8.16
C VAL A 300 5.72 -15.17 -8.62
N PHE A 301 5.04 -15.94 -7.78
CA PHE A 301 4.62 -17.32 -8.05
C PHE A 301 3.10 -17.42 -7.97
N SER A 302 2.41 -17.54 -9.11
CA SER A 302 0.94 -17.60 -9.14
C SER A 302 0.45 -19.02 -9.41
N PHE A 303 -0.21 -19.62 -8.43
CA PHE A 303 -0.83 -20.93 -8.49
C PHE A 303 -2.31 -20.77 -8.85
N ILE A 304 -2.65 -21.07 -10.11
CA ILE A 304 -4.02 -20.95 -10.62
C ILE A 304 -4.71 -22.29 -10.53
N ARG A 305 -5.73 -22.41 -9.67
CA ARG A 305 -6.43 -23.69 -9.46
C ARG A 305 -7.10 -24.14 -10.76
N THR A 306 -6.95 -25.42 -11.12
CA THR A 306 -7.46 -25.96 -12.41
C THR A 306 -8.99 -25.98 -12.52
N SER A 307 -9.69 -25.76 -11.41
CA SER A 307 -11.12 -25.54 -11.34
C SER A 307 -11.41 -24.56 -10.20
N ASN A 308 -12.37 -23.66 -10.38
CA ASN A 308 -12.78 -22.70 -9.35
C ASN A 308 -13.32 -23.43 -8.10
N THR A 309 -13.08 -22.88 -6.91
CA THR A 309 -13.85 -23.20 -5.71
C THR A 309 -14.06 -21.97 -4.84
N ASN A 310 -15.24 -21.89 -4.22
CA ASN A 310 -15.62 -20.79 -3.34
C ASN A 310 -15.46 -21.14 -1.85
N ALA A 311 -15.08 -22.39 -1.54
CA ALA A 311 -14.75 -22.80 -0.18
C ALA A 311 -13.70 -23.91 -0.19
N GLY A 312 -13.02 -24.08 0.94
CA GLY A 312 -12.08 -25.18 1.16
C GLY A 312 -11.00 -24.82 2.18
N SER A 313 -9.96 -25.64 2.21
CA SER A 313 -8.73 -25.38 2.95
C SER A 313 -7.51 -25.64 2.06
N VAL A 314 -6.41 -24.96 2.41
CA VAL A 314 -5.11 -25.05 1.74
C VAL A 314 -4.04 -25.35 2.78
N ASP A 315 -3.23 -26.37 2.53
CA ASP A 315 -1.96 -26.56 3.24
C ASP A 315 -0.90 -25.66 2.58
N VAL A 316 -0.74 -24.47 3.13
CA VAL A 316 0.19 -23.45 2.66
C VAL A 316 1.64 -23.86 2.92
N LEU A 317 1.91 -24.57 4.02
CA LEU A 317 3.24 -25.10 4.33
C LEU A 317 3.73 -26.07 3.25
N ALA A 318 2.84 -26.93 2.73
CA ALA A 318 3.15 -27.80 1.61
C ALA A 318 3.46 -27.03 0.32
N VAL A 319 2.71 -25.96 0.01
CA VAL A 319 2.97 -25.12 -1.18
C VAL A 319 4.33 -24.41 -1.06
N MET A 320 4.61 -23.79 0.08
CA MET A 320 5.88 -23.06 0.30
C MET A 320 7.09 -24.00 0.26
N ASN A 321 6.98 -25.20 0.85
CA ASN A 321 8.03 -26.22 0.73
C ASN A 321 8.17 -26.80 -0.68
N TRP A 322 7.10 -26.86 -1.48
CA TRP A 322 7.18 -27.27 -2.88
C TRP A 322 7.96 -26.26 -3.74
N ILE A 323 7.76 -24.95 -3.51
CA ILE A 323 8.52 -23.89 -4.19
C ILE A 323 10.02 -23.97 -3.82
N ARG A 324 10.31 -24.15 -2.53
CA ARG A 324 11.68 -24.41 -2.04
C ARG A 324 12.29 -25.66 -2.68
N ALA A 325 11.50 -26.72 -2.86
CA ALA A 325 11.95 -27.96 -3.51
C ALA A 325 12.22 -27.80 -5.03
N GLN A 326 11.67 -26.77 -5.69
CA GLN A 326 12.08 -26.39 -7.05
C GLN A 326 13.41 -25.61 -7.09
N GLY A 327 13.98 -25.28 -5.92
CA GLY A 327 15.15 -24.40 -5.81
C GLY A 327 14.88 -22.93 -6.14
N TRP A 328 13.61 -22.51 -6.18
CA TRP A 328 13.24 -21.14 -6.56
C TRP A 328 13.46 -20.13 -5.42
N TYR A 329 13.44 -20.59 -4.17
CA TYR A 329 13.96 -19.86 -3.02
C TYR A 329 14.54 -20.80 -1.95
N GLY A 330 15.26 -20.22 -0.98
CA GLY A 330 15.88 -20.94 0.14
C GLY A 330 14.94 -21.17 1.34
N ASP A 331 15.48 -21.03 2.55
CA ASP A 331 14.66 -20.95 3.76
C ASP A 331 14.15 -19.52 3.92
N VAL A 332 12.84 -19.31 3.72
CA VAL A 332 12.25 -17.97 3.70
C VAL A 332 11.50 -17.64 4.99
N LEU A 333 11.63 -16.40 5.46
CA LEU A 333 10.79 -15.83 6.51
C LEU A 333 9.41 -15.52 5.93
N ILE A 334 8.39 -16.30 6.29
CA ILE A 334 7.00 -16.03 5.93
C ILE A 334 6.52 -14.86 6.80
N GLY A 335 6.23 -13.73 6.14
CA GLY A 335 5.70 -12.53 6.76
C GLY A 335 4.20 -12.65 6.91
N ASP A 336 3.48 -12.44 5.82
CA ASP A 336 2.02 -12.26 5.80
C ASP A 336 1.34 -13.33 4.94
N VAL A 337 0.18 -13.79 5.40
CA VAL A 337 -0.75 -14.65 4.67
C VAL A 337 -2.07 -13.89 4.59
N GLN A 338 -2.46 -13.47 3.40
CA GLN A 338 -3.65 -12.68 3.13
C GLN A 338 -4.67 -13.50 2.35
N LEU A 339 -5.96 -13.16 2.47
CA LEU A 339 -7.02 -13.62 1.57
C LEU A 339 -7.88 -12.42 1.18
N GLY A 340 -8.14 -12.27 -0.13
CA GLY A 340 -8.89 -11.15 -0.66
C GLY A 340 -9.33 -11.33 -2.10
N TYR A 341 -9.75 -10.22 -2.73
CA TYR A 341 -10.26 -10.20 -4.09
C TYR A 341 -9.42 -9.24 -4.94
N GLU A 342 -8.72 -9.73 -5.97
CA GLU A 342 -8.10 -8.86 -6.97
C GLU A 342 -9.15 -8.43 -7.98
N ILE A 343 -9.68 -7.21 -7.84
CA ILE A 343 -10.81 -6.74 -8.66
C ILE A 343 -10.28 -5.89 -9.82
N THR A 344 -10.34 -6.41 -11.05
CA THR A 344 -10.06 -5.67 -12.29
C THR A 344 -11.28 -4.87 -12.75
N SER A 345 -12.47 -5.44 -12.63
CA SER A 345 -13.75 -4.87 -13.07
C SER A 345 -14.91 -5.39 -12.23
N SER A 346 -15.80 -4.49 -11.82
CA SER A 346 -17.04 -4.78 -11.11
C SER A 346 -18.15 -3.78 -11.46
N ALA A 347 -18.18 -3.37 -12.73
CA ALA A 347 -19.07 -2.33 -13.23
C ALA A 347 -20.56 -2.64 -12.97
N GLY A 348 -21.27 -1.66 -12.43
CA GLY A 348 -22.65 -1.80 -11.94
C GLY A 348 -22.74 -1.98 -10.41
N GLY A 349 -21.61 -2.22 -9.73
CA GLY A 349 -21.55 -2.44 -8.29
C GLY A 349 -21.78 -3.91 -7.95
N LEU A 350 -20.68 -4.64 -7.72
CA LEU A 350 -20.72 -6.05 -7.33
C LEU A 350 -20.32 -6.22 -5.86
N ASN A 351 -20.90 -7.23 -5.22
CA ASN A 351 -20.66 -7.58 -3.82
C ASN A 351 -19.84 -8.86 -3.72
N PHE A 352 -18.84 -8.84 -2.85
CA PHE A 352 -17.99 -9.98 -2.51
C PHE A 352 -18.03 -10.15 -0.99
N THR A 353 -18.22 -11.38 -0.51
CA THR A 353 -18.33 -11.67 0.93
C THR A 353 -17.41 -12.82 1.30
N THR A 354 -16.59 -12.62 2.32
CA THR A 354 -15.91 -13.70 3.04
C THR A 354 -16.82 -14.11 4.19
N ASN A 355 -17.42 -15.29 4.06
CA ASN A 355 -18.34 -15.85 5.04
C ASN A 355 -17.55 -16.41 6.24
N SER A 356 -16.41 -17.08 5.97
CA SER A 356 -15.40 -17.47 6.94
C SER A 356 -13.99 -17.40 6.35
N TYR A 357 -13.01 -17.05 7.19
CA TYR A 357 -11.58 -17.09 6.89
C TYR A 357 -10.77 -17.36 8.16
N SER A 358 -9.77 -18.24 8.09
CA SER A 358 -8.81 -18.47 9.17
C SER A 358 -7.48 -19.02 8.68
N VAL A 359 -6.38 -18.59 9.32
CA VAL A 359 -5.02 -19.11 9.16
C VAL A 359 -4.56 -19.67 10.50
N SER A 360 -3.92 -20.84 10.48
CA SER A 360 -3.42 -21.56 11.66
C SER A 360 -1.98 -22.02 11.43
N PHE A 361 -1.12 -21.90 12.44
CA PHE A 361 0.28 -22.31 12.37
C PHE A 361 0.87 -22.69 13.73
N SER A 362 1.93 -23.50 13.71
CA SER A 362 2.71 -23.93 14.88
C SER A 362 4.15 -24.26 14.52
#